data_AF-A0A1W2LG42-F1
#
_entry.id   AF-A0A1W2LG42-F1
#
_cell.length_a   1.000
_cell.length_b   1.000
_cell.length_c   1.000
_cell.angle_alpha   90.00
_cell.angle_beta   90.00
_cell.angle_gamma   90.00
#
_symmetry.space_group_name_H-M   'P 1'
#
loop_
_entity.id
_entity.type
_entity.pdbx_description
1 polymer ?
#
loop_
_entity_poly.entity_id
_entity_poly.type
_entity_poly.pdbx_seq_one_letter_code
_entity_poly.pdbx_strand_id
1 'polypeptide(L)'
;TVNDYLAKRDAEWMGRIHRFLGLEVGVILADQTPEVRRQQYAADITHGTNNEFGFDYLRDNMAWSLEDCVQRGHNFAIVDEVDSILIDEARTPLIISGPADQSSRWYIEFARMTPLMKPDIHYEVDIRKRTVGVTEKGVAFVEDQLGIDNLYEAANTPLVGYLNNALKVKELYKRDKDYIVRDGEVLIVDEFTGRILHGRRYNEGMHQAIEAKEGVEIKAENQTLATITLQNYFRLYDKLSGMTGTAETEAAEFHQTYKLGVVPIPTNKPMVRADQADLIYKTEQAKFEAVAEDIAERHEKGQPVLVGTTSVEKSEHLSKLLLKLGVPHEVLNAKHHDREALIVARAGRKGAVTVATNMAGRGTDIVLGGNPDIIADEVLR
;
A
#
# COMPACT_ATOMS: atom_id res chain seq x y z
N THR A 1 -15.14 0.43 -1.21
CA THR A 1 -15.19 0.89 0.19
C THR A 1 -13.77 0.82 0.76
N VAL A 2 -13.56 1.20 2.02
CA VAL A 2 -12.21 1.28 2.64
C VAL A 2 -11.68 -0.05 3.21
N ASN A 3 -12.53 -1.07 3.40
CA ASN A 3 -12.10 -2.38 3.92
C ASN A 3 -13.07 -3.51 3.52
N ASP A 4 -12.58 -4.74 3.62
CA ASP A 4 -13.28 -5.97 3.22
C ASP A 4 -14.57 -6.20 4.02
N TYR A 5 -14.60 -5.83 5.30
CA TYR A 5 -15.81 -5.93 6.13
C TYR A 5 -16.95 -5.08 5.55
N LEU A 6 -16.69 -3.81 5.23
CA LEU A 6 -17.69 -2.91 4.65
C LEU A 6 -18.09 -3.38 3.25
N ALA A 7 -17.13 -3.80 2.42
CA ALA A 7 -17.42 -4.32 1.08
C ALA A 7 -18.40 -5.51 1.15
N LYS A 8 -18.14 -6.47 2.05
CA LYS A 8 -19.00 -7.63 2.28
C LYS A 8 -20.36 -7.23 2.85
N ARG A 9 -20.38 -6.41 3.90
CA ARG A 9 -21.60 -5.95 4.55
C ARG A 9 -22.53 -5.25 3.57
N ASP A 10 -22.00 -4.32 2.77
CA ASP A 10 -22.81 -3.52 1.86
C ASP A 10 -23.32 -4.34 0.68
N ALA A 11 -22.50 -5.27 0.16
CA ALA A 11 -22.93 -6.23 -0.86
C ALA A 11 -24.04 -7.17 -0.35
N GLU A 12 -23.96 -7.61 0.92
CA GLU A 12 -25.00 -8.43 1.54
C GLU A 12 -26.27 -7.60 1.81
N TRP A 13 -26.11 -6.41 2.39
CA TRP A 13 -27.21 -5.55 2.85
C TRP A 13 -27.99 -4.96 1.67
N MET A 14 -27.33 -4.19 0.81
CA MET A 14 -27.95 -3.52 -0.34
C MET A 14 -28.18 -4.48 -1.50
N GLY A 15 -27.39 -5.55 -1.60
CA GLY A 15 -27.62 -6.60 -2.59
C GLY A 15 -28.98 -7.27 -2.48
N ARG A 16 -29.66 -7.19 -1.33
CA ARG A 16 -31.08 -7.60 -1.21
C ARG A 16 -31.98 -6.86 -2.20
N ILE A 17 -31.78 -5.55 -2.36
CA ILE A 17 -32.56 -4.71 -3.28
C ILE A 17 -32.17 -5.01 -4.73
N HIS A 18 -30.87 -5.08 -5.01
CA HIS A 18 -30.38 -5.36 -6.36
C HIS A 18 -30.83 -6.74 -6.87
N ARG A 19 -30.70 -7.77 -6.04
CA ARG A 19 -31.18 -9.13 -6.35
C ARG A 19 -32.70 -9.20 -6.49
N PHE A 20 -33.44 -8.43 -5.69
CA PHE A 20 -34.89 -8.31 -5.88
C PHE A 20 -35.27 -7.73 -7.26
N LEU A 21 -34.46 -6.83 -7.80
CA LEU A 21 -34.63 -6.27 -9.15
C LEU A 21 -34.04 -7.14 -10.28
N GLY A 22 -33.50 -8.32 -9.94
CA GLY A 22 -32.94 -9.27 -10.92
C GLY A 22 -31.47 -9.03 -11.27
N LEU A 23 -30.74 -8.21 -10.51
CA LEU A 23 -29.31 -7.98 -10.70
C LEU A 23 -28.46 -8.94 -9.86
N GLU A 24 -27.31 -9.32 -10.40
CA GLU A 24 -26.28 -10.06 -9.67
C GLU A 24 -25.34 -9.10 -8.94
N VAL A 25 -24.98 -9.47 -7.70
CA VAL A 25 -24.07 -8.68 -6.86
C VAL A 25 -22.90 -9.55 -6.44
N GLY A 26 -21.70 -9.15 -6.86
CA GLY A 26 -20.44 -9.77 -6.49
C GLY A 26 -19.70 -8.98 -5.41
N VAL A 27 -18.79 -9.66 -4.71
CA VAL A 27 -17.88 -9.04 -3.74
C VAL A 27 -16.47 -9.62 -3.86
N ILE A 28 -15.49 -8.73 -4.00
CA ILE A 28 -14.07 -9.05 -4.01
C ILE A 28 -13.49 -8.89 -2.60
N LEU A 29 -12.78 -9.92 -2.14
CA LEU A 29 -12.12 -9.98 -0.82
C LEU A 29 -10.69 -10.52 -0.98
N ALA A 30 -9.79 -10.15 -0.06
CA ALA A 30 -8.36 -10.47 -0.14
C ALA A 30 -8.06 -11.97 -0.41
N ASP A 31 -8.73 -12.87 0.31
CA ASP A 31 -8.43 -14.31 0.31
C ASP A 31 -9.08 -15.12 -0.84
N GLN A 32 -9.65 -14.45 -1.86
CA GLN A 32 -10.30 -15.13 -2.98
C GLN A 32 -9.33 -15.54 -4.09
N THR A 33 -9.53 -16.74 -4.64
CA THR A 33 -8.79 -17.23 -5.80
C THR A 33 -9.19 -16.47 -7.09
N PRO A 34 -8.34 -16.45 -8.13
CA PRO A 34 -8.66 -15.80 -9.40
C PRO A 34 -9.97 -16.29 -10.03
N GLU A 35 -10.27 -17.58 -9.93
CA GLU A 35 -11.52 -18.17 -10.46
C GLU A 35 -12.75 -17.60 -9.78
N VAL A 36 -12.68 -17.45 -8.44
CA VAL A 36 -13.76 -16.83 -7.67
C VAL A 36 -13.88 -15.36 -8.06
N ARG A 37 -12.77 -14.61 -8.09
CA ARG A 37 -12.78 -13.18 -8.45
C ARG A 37 -13.40 -12.93 -9.82
N ARG A 38 -13.07 -13.74 -10.82
CA ARG A 38 -13.65 -13.64 -12.17
C ARG A 38 -15.18 -13.76 -12.16
N GLN A 39 -15.73 -14.66 -11.34
CA GLN A 39 -17.19 -14.77 -11.16
C GLN A 39 -17.77 -13.52 -10.48
N GLN A 40 -17.08 -12.97 -9.47
CA GLN A 40 -17.51 -11.77 -8.75
C GLN A 40 -17.48 -10.51 -9.63
N TYR A 41 -16.49 -10.38 -10.52
CA TYR A 41 -16.44 -9.31 -11.53
C TYR A 41 -17.49 -9.47 -12.63
N ALA A 42 -17.94 -10.69 -12.91
CA ALA A 42 -18.96 -10.96 -13.93
C ALA A 42 -20.36 -10.49 -13.52
N ALA A 43 -20.62 -10.35 -12.21
CA ALA A 43 -21.87 -9.82 -11.67
C ALA A 43 -22.14 -8.37 -12.11
N ASP A 44 -23.40 -7.95 -12.18
CA ASP A 44 -23.79 -6.59 -12.63
C ASP A 44 -23.18 -5.47 -11.76
N ILE A 45 -23.06 -5.72 -10.46
CA ILE A 45 -22.46 -4.81 -9.48
C ILE A 45 -21.43 -5.58 -8.67
N THR A 46 -20.20 -5.06 -8.60
CA THR A 46 -19.13 -5.66 -7.81
C THR A 46 -18.70 -4.71 -6.69
N HIS A 47 -18.82 -5.14 -5.43
CA HIS A 47 -18.25 -4.46 -4.28
C HIS A 47 -16.82 -4.93 -4.03
N GLY A 48 -15.99 -4.05 -3.46
CA GLY A 48 -14.60 -4.37 -3.11
C GLY A 48 -13.89 -3.16 -2.51
N THR A 49 -12.62 -3.34 -2.19
CA THR A 49 -11.74 -2.26 -1.74
C THR A 49 -10.90 -1.73 -2.88
N ASN A 50 -10.45 -0.49 -2.77
CA ASN A 50 -9.49 0.13 -3.69
C ASN A 50 -8.21 -0.72 -3.86
N ASN A 51 -7.74 -1.34 -2.77
CA ASN A 51 -6.58 -2.25 -2.81
C ASN A 51 -6.89 -3.48 -3.67
N GLU A 52 -8.00 -4.17 -3.42
CA GLU A 52 -8.35 -5.38 -4.17
C GLU A 52 -8.53 -5.10 -5.66
N PHE A 53 -9.25 -4.03 -6.01
CA PHE A 53 -9.45 -3.61 -7.39
C PHE A 53 -8.12 -3.21 -8.08
N GLY A 54 -7.27 -2.45 -7.40
CA GLY A 54 -6.01 -2.01 -7.96
C GLY A 54 -4.98 -3.14 -8.10
N PHE A 55 -4.93 -4.09 -7.16
CA PHE A 55 -4.06 -5.26 -7.26
C PHE A 55 -4.53 -6.25 -8.33
N ASP A 56 -5.84 -6.44 -8.50
CA ASP A 56 -6.38 -7.24 -9.62
C ASP A 56 -5.99 -6.62 -10.96
N TYR A 57 -6.06 -5.29 -11.10
CA TYR A 57 -5.56 -4.61 -12.30
C TYR A 57 -4.07 -4.85 -12.55
N LEU A 58 -3.24 -4.73 -11.50
CA LEU A 58 -1.81 -4.99 -11.64
C LEU A 58 -1.53 -6.46 -12.01
N ARG A 59 -2.25 -7.41 -11.41
CA ARG A 59 -2.14 -8.85 -11.72
C ARG A 59 -2.57 -9.15 -13.14
N ASP A 60 -3.65 -8.56 -13.62
CA ASP A 60 -4.13 -8.75 -15.00
C ASP A 60 -3.10 -8.25 -16.04
N ASN A 61 -2.36 -7.18 -15.74
CA ASN A 61 -1.28 -6.68 -16.61
C ASN A 61 0.03 -7.49 -16.52
N MET A 62 0.11 -8.46 -15.61
CA MET A 62 1.22 -9.41 -15.51
C MET A 62 0.80 -10.83 -15.92
N ALA A 63 -0.46 -11.05 -16.28
CA ALA A 63 -0.98 -12.34 -16.68
C ALA A 63 -0.33 -12.81 -18.00
N TRP A 64 -0.04 -14.11 -18.09
CA TRP A 64 0.55 -14.71 -19.29
C TRP A 64 -0.50 -15.01 -20.37
N SER A 65 -1.76 -15.21 -19.96
CA SER A 65 -2.88 -15.50 -20.84
C SER A 65 -4.10 -14.66 -20.48
N LEU A 66 -4.98 -14.44 -21.46
CA LEU A 66 -6.25 -13.72 -21.26
C LEU A 66 -7.20 -14.48 -20.32
N GLU A 67 -7.06 -15.81 -20.22
CA GLU A 67 -7.88 -16.64 -19.34
C GLU A 67 -7.54 -16.42 -17.87
N ASP A 68 -6.31 -15.99 -17.56
CA ASP A 68 -5.86 -15.71 -16.20
C ASP A 68 -6.37 -14.35 -15.68
N CYS A 69 -6.79 -13.45 -16.58
CA CYS A 69 -7.34 -12.15 -16.19
C CYS A 69 -8.68 -12.30 -15.43
N VAL A 70 -8.89 -11.43 -14.45
CA VAL A 70 -10.11 -11.45 -13.60
C VAL A 70 -11.03 -10.26 -13.85
N GLN A 71 -10.50 -9.09 -14.21
CA GLN A 71 -11.29 -7.90 -14.51
C GLN A 71 -11.81 -7.92 -15.94
N ARG A 72 -12.87 -7.13 -16.19
CA ARG A 72 -13.52 -7.02 -17.52
C ARG A 72 -13.63 -5.58 -18.02
N GLY A 73 -12.68 -4.72 -17.64
CA GLY A 73 -12.65 -3.30 -17.97
C GLY A 73 -13.06 -2.39 -16.81
N HIS A 74 -13.06 -1.08 -17.05
CA HIS A 74 -13.30 -0.04 -16.05
C HIS A 74 -14.44 0.89 -16.52
N ASN A 75 -15.69 0.46 -16.35
CA ASN A 75 -16.83 1.21 -16.89
C ASN A 75 -17.32 2.31 -15.95
N PHE A 76 -17.69 1.96 -14.72
CA PHE A 76 -18.21 2.93 -13.76
C PHE A 76 -17.78 2.57 -12.33
N ALA A 77 -17.20 3.53 -11.62
CA ALA A 77 -16.88 3.41 -10.20
C ALA A 77 -17.66 4.42 -9.36
N ILE A 78 -18.20 3.93 -8.23
CA ILE A 78 -18.74 4.75 -7.14
C ILE A 78 -17.84 4.50 -5.93
N VAL A 79 -17.03 5.50 -5.59
CA VAL A 79 -16.08 5.42 -4.48
C VAL A 79 -16.75 5.88 -3.20
N ASP A 80 -17.05 4.93 -2.31
CA ASP A 80 -17.44 5.24 -0.93
C ASP A 80 -16.24 5.75 -0.12
N GLU A 81 -16.45 6.71 0.77
CA GLU A 81 -15.39 7.41 1.52
C GLU A 81 -14.33 8.01 0.58
N VAL A 82 -14.80 8.76 -0.44
CA VAL A 82 -13.99 9.22 -1.57
C VAL A 82 -12.79 10.09 -1.17
N ASP A 83 -12.90 10.88 -0.12
CA ASP A 83 -11.80 11.66 0.45
C ASP A 83 -10.74 10.75 1.08
N SER A 84 -11.16 9.75 1.85
CA SER A 84 -10.22 8.80 2.46
C SER A 84 -9.47 8.00 1.37
N ILE A 85 -10.16 7.54 0.32
CA ILE A 85 -9.55 6.69 -0.72
C ILE A 85 -8.74 7.50 -1.75
N LEU A 86 -9.30 8.59 -2.28
CA LEU A 86 -8.68 9.32 -3.41
C LEU A 86 -7.74 10.45 -2.97
N ILE A 87 -7.73 10.81 -1.68
CA ILE A 87 -6.83 11.86 -1.15
C ILE A 87 -5.86 11.25 -0.14
N ASP A 88 -6.36 10.66 0.95
CA ASP A 88 -5.51 10.19 2.04
C ASP A 88 -4.72 8.94 1.68
N GLU A 89 -5.38 7.89 1.19
CA GLU A 89 -4.74 6.64 0.78
C GLU A 89 -3.97 6.77 -0.54
N ALA A 90 -4.36 7.71 -1.40
CA ALA A 90 -3.74 7.94 -2.69
C ALA A 90 -2.30 8.48 -2.60
N ARG A 91 -1.81 8.77 -1.39
CA ARG A 91 -0.41 9.17 -1.13
C ARG A 91 0.58 8.03 -1.37
N THR A 92 0.15 6.78 -1.22
CA THR A 92 0.99 5.60 -1.42
C THR A 92 0.57 4.84 -2.68
N PRO A 93 1.49 4.54 -3.62
CA PRO A 93 1.18 3.73 -4.78
C PRO A 93 0.92 2.27 -4.40
N LEU A 94 0.13 1.57 -5.21
CA LEU A 94 0.02 0.13 -5.19
C LEU A 94 1.24 -0.45 -5.91
N ILE A 95 1.92 -1.40 -5.26
CA ILE A 95 3.17 -2.00 -5.74
C ILE A 95 3.08 -3.50 -5.56
N ILE A 96 3.28 -4.25 -6.64
CA ILE A 96 3.61 -5.68 -6.56
C ILE A 96 5.13 -5.79 -6.66
N SER A 97 5.72 -6.29 -5.59
CA SER A 97 7.14 -6.64 -5.53
C SER A 97 7.29 -8.15 -5.56
N GLY A 98 8.27 -8.64 -6.31
CA GLY A 98 8.62 -10.05 -6.34
C GLY A 98 10.12 -10.25 -6.15
N PRO A 99 10.55 -11.49 -5.88
CA PRO A 99 11.97 -11.80 -5.89
C PRO A 99 12.53 -11.42 -7.26
N ALA A 100 13.67 -10.72 -7.29
CA ALA A 100 14.41 -10.62 -8.54
C ALA A 100 14.79 -12.03 -8.97
N ASP A 101 14.38 -12.45 -10.16
CA ASP A 101 14.67 -13.78 -10.76
C ASP A 101 16.16 -13.94 -11.15
N GLN A 102 17.00 -13.11 -10.54
CA GLN A 102 18.41 -13.01 -10.81
C GLN A 102 19.16 -13.97 -9.90
N SER A 103 19.71 -15.03 -10.51
CA SER A 103 20.57 -15.95 -9.78
C SER A 103 21.81 -15.21 -9.29
N SER A 104 21.94 -15.08 -7.96
CA SER A 104 23.15 -14.54 -7.31
C SER A 104 24.43 -15.23 -7.77
N ARG A 105 24.33 -16.48 -8.25
CA ARG A 105 25.41 -17.23 -8.89
C ARG A 105 26.03 -16.49 -10.06
N TRP A 106 25.23 -15.89 -10.96
CA TRP A 106 25.77 -15.27 -12.17
C TRP A 106 26.62 -14.05 -11.85
N TYR A 107 26.22 -13.25 -10.87
CA TYR A 107 27.05 -12.16 -10.38
C TYR A 107 28.42 -12.62 -9.90
N ILE A 108 28.47 -13.72 -9.15
CA ILE A 108 29.71 -14.30 -8.64
C ILE A 108 30.58 -14.84 -9.79
N GLU A 109 30.00 -15.57 -10.74
CA GLU A 109 30.76 -16.12 -11.88
C GLU A 109 31.33 -15.01 -12.78
N PHE A 110 30.53 -13.99 -13.12
CA PHE A 110 31.02 -12.86 -13.91
C PHE A 110 32.03 -11.99 -13.16
N ALA A 111 31.91 -11.84 -11.84
CA ALA A 111 32.94 -11.20 -11.01
C ALA A 111 34.26 -12.00 -11.01
N ARG A 112 34.20 -13.33 -11.13
CA ARG A 112 35.39 -14.19 -11.27
C ARG A 112 36.03 -14.13 -12.66
N MET A 113 35.22 -14.02 -13.71
CA MET A 113 35.67 -14.05 -15.11
C MET A 113 36.21 -12.71 -15.59
N THR A 114 35.58 -11.60 -15.22
CA THR A 114 35.94 -10.28 -15.74
C THR A 114 37.39 -9.82 -15.44
N PRO A 115 38.04 -10.19 -14.32
CA PRO A 115 39.48 -9.95 -14.11
C PRO A 115 40.38 -10.63 -15.16
N LEU A 116 39.97 -11.77 -15.71
CA LEU A 116 40.72 -12.51 -16.74
C LEU A 116 40.59 -11.85 -18.12
N MET A 117 39.58 -11.00 -18.31
CA MET A 117 39.37 -10.28 -19.55
C MET A 117 40.29 -9.06 -19.64
N LYS A 118 40.84 -8.80 -20.84
CA LYS A 118 41.78 -7.70 -21.09
C LYS A 118 41.10 -6.54 -21.83
N PRO A 119 41.33 -5.28 -21.40
CA PRO A 119 40.89 -4.10 -22.15
C PRO A 119 41.58 -4.06 -23.51
N ASP A 120 40.93 -3.45 -24.49
CA ASP A 120 41.35 -3.30 -25.90
C ASP A 120 41.53 -4.61 -26.68
N ILE A 121 41.22 -5.75 -26.04
CA ILE A 121 41.21 -7.08 -26.68
C ILE A 121 39.83 -7.70 -26.56
N HIS A 122 39.32 -7.84 -25.33
CA HIS A 122 38.04 -8.49 -25.05
C HIS A 122 36.89 -7.48 -24.89
N TYR A 123 37.19 -6.24 -24.54
CA TYR A 123 36.20 -5.17 -24.40
C TYR A 123 36.86 -3.80 -24.56
N GLU A 124 36.06 -2.82 -24.92
CA GLU A 124 36.43 -1.41 -25.04
C GLU A 124 35.68 -0.58 -24.01
N VAL A 125 36.34 0.43 -23.44
CA VAL A 125 35.77 1.31 -22.41
C VAL A 125 35.66 2.73 -22.95
N ASP A 126 34.44 3.25 -23.04
CA ASP A 126 34.21 4.67 -23.29
C ASP A 126 34.02 5.39 -21.95
N ILE A 127 35.10 6.01 -21.48
CA ILE A 127 35.12 6.76 -20.22
C ILE A 127 34.18 7.97 -20.27
N ARG A 128 34.03 8.61 -21.43
CA ARG A 128 33.18 9.81 -21.59
C ARG A 128 31.70 9.47 -21.48
N LYS A 129 31.30 8.36 -22.09
CA LYS A 129 29.91 7.86 -22.04
C LYS A 129 29.64 6.97 -20.83
N ARG A 130 30.68 6.59 -20.08
CA ARG A 130 30.62 5.59 -18.99
C ARG A 130 29.97 4.28 -19.46
N THR A 131 30.37 3.81 -20.63
CA THR A 131 29.88 2.56 -21.23
C THR A 131 31.02 1.60 -21.55
N VAL A 132 30.73 0.31 -21.50
CA VAL A 132 31.63 -0.75 -21.94
C VAL A 132 30.99 -1.47 -23.12
N GLY A 133 31.77 -1.70 -24.18
CA GLY A 133 31.39 -2.53 -25.32
C GLY A 133 32.22 -3.82 -25.32
N VAL A 134 31.58 -4.98 -25.44
CA VAL A 134 32.28 -6.27 -25.53
C VAL A 134 32.65 -6.53 -26.99
N THR A 135 33.89 -6.92 -27.27
CA THR A 135 34.34 -7.25 -28.63
C THR A 135 34.00 -8.71 -28.97
N GLU A 136 34.07 -9.08 -30.26
CA GLU A 136 33.86 -10.48 -30.69
C GLU A 136 34.77 -11.47 -29.95
N LYS A 137 36.03 -11.09 -29.69
CA LYS A 137 36.97 -11.92 -28.91
C LYS A 137 36.56 -12.05 -27.45
N GLY A 138 35.94 -11.02 -26.87
CA GLY A 138 35.40 -11.08 -25.51
C GLY A 138 34.16 -11.96 -25.40
N VAL A 139 33.28 -11.93 -26.41
CA VAL A 139 32.13 -12.82 -26.50
C VAL A 139 32.59 -14.27 -26.56
N ALA A 140 33.50 -14.60 -27.48
CA ALA A 140 34.05 -15.96 -27.61
C ALA A 140 34.75 -16.46 -26.33
N PHE A 141 35.45 -15.58 -25.60
CA PHE A 141 36.06 -15.92 -24.31
C PHE A 141 35.00 -16.30 -23.27
N VAL A 142 33.90 -15.56 -23.19
CA VAL A 142 32.82 -15.83 -22.23
C VAL A 142 32.07 -17.11 -22.60
N GLU A 143 31.82 -17.32 -23.89
CA GLU A 143 31.19 -18.54 -24.43
C GLU A 143 31.99 -19.79 -24.06
N ASP A 144 33.31 -19.77 -24.28
CA ASP A 144 34.22 -20.87 -23.92
C ASP A 144 34.24 -21.15 -22.40
N GLN A 145 34.30 -20.09 -21.58
CA GLN A 145 34.32 -20.24 -20.12
C GLN A 145 33.00 -20.76 -19.54
N LEU A 146 31.87 -20.42 -20.17
CA LEU A 146 30.54 -20.88 -19.75
C LEU A 146 30.12 -22.20 -20.41
N GLY A 147 30.83 -22.64 -21.45
CA GLY A 147 30.50 -23.82 -22.24
C GLY A 147 29.19 -23.67 -23.02
N ILE A 148 28.92 -22.46 -23.52
CA ILE A 148 27.72 -22.15 -24.31
C ILE A 148 28.11 -21.78 -25.75
N ASP A 149 27.26 -22.11 -26.71
CA ASP A 149 27.55 -21.87 -28.12
C ASP A 149 27.27 -20.41 -28.55
N ASN A 150 26.32 -19.74 -27.90
CA ASN A 150 25.95 -18.36 -28.23
C ASN A 150 25.44 -17.58 -27.02
N LEU A 151 26.13 -16.50 -26.66
CA LEU A 151 25.73 -15.62 -25.56
C LEU A 151 24.44 -14.83 -25.84
N TYR A 152 24.09 -14.65 -27.12
CA TYR A 152 22.95 -13.84 -27.58
C TYR A 152 21.71 -14.68 -27.94
N GLU A 153 21.68 -15.97 -27.64
CA GLU A 153 20.44 -16.74 -27.77
C GLU A 153 19.38 -16.24 -26.76
N ALA A 154 18.10 -16.47 -27.09
CA ALA A 154 16.99 -15.97 -26.27
C ALA A 154 17.05 -16.47 -24.80
N ALA A 155 17.58 -17.67 -24.58
CA ALA A 155 17.78 -18.23 -23.24
C ALA A 155 18.89 -17.53 -22.43
N ASN A 156 19.92 -16.98 -23.10
CA ASN A 156 21.12 -16.40 -22.48
C ASN A 156 21.11 -14.87 -22.43
N THR A 157 20.06 -14.23 -22.93
CA THR A 157 19.94 -12.76 -22.98
C THR A 157 20.23 -12.09 -21.62
N PRO A 158 19.82 -12.63 -20.45
CA PRO A 158 20.19 -12.06 -19.15
C PRO A 158 21.70 -12.05 -18.86
N LEU A 159 22.47 -13.01 -19.40
CA LEU A 159 23.92 -13.14 -19.19
C LEU A 159 24.69 -11.93 -19.75
N VAL A 160 24.20 -11.34 -20.85
CA VAL A 160 24.76 -10.11 -21.43
C VAL A 160 24.70 -8.95 -20.42
N GLY A 161 23.60 -8.84 -19.69
CA GLY A 161 23.42 -7.84 -18.64
C GLY A 161 24.45 -8.02 -17.51
N TYR A 162 24.61 -9.25 -17.01
CA TYR A 162 25.60 -9.56 -15.96
C TYR A 162 27.04 -9.28 -16.40
N LEU A 163 27.42 -9.69 -17.62
CA LEU A 163 28.74 -9.42 -18.18
C LEU A 163 29.02 -7.92 -18.28
N ASN A 164 28.07 -7.16 -18.83
CA ASN A 164 28.21 -5.71 -19.00
C ASN A 164 28.31 -5.02 -17.64
N ASN A 165 27.46 -5.39 -16.68
CA ASN A 165 27.52 -4.85 -15.33
C ASN A 165 28.85 -5.16 -14.63
N ALA A 166 29.33 -6.40 -14.71
CA ALA A 166 30.61 -6.79 -14.12
C ALA A 166 31.80 -6.01 -14.73
N LEU A 167 31.82 -5.82 -16.06
CA LEU A 167 32.85 -5.03 -16.73
C LEU A 167 32.76 -3.53 -16.40
N LYS A 168 31.54 -2.96 -16.37
CA LYS A 168 31.32 -1.57 -15.92
C LYS A 168 31.84 -1.38 -14.50
N VAL A 169 31.50 -2.28 -13.59
CA VAL A 169 31.94 -2.23 -12.19
C VAL A 169 33.47 -2.38 -12.07
N LYS A 170 34.09 -3.21 -12.92
CA LYS A 170 35.55 -3.34 -12.96
C LYS A 170 36.24 -2.03 -13.36
N GLU A 171 35.78 -1.39 -14.42
CA GLU A 171 36.50 -0.28 -15.08
C GLU A 171 36.04 1.11 -14.64
N LEU A 172 34.75 1.30 -14.38
CA LEU A 172 34.11 2.60 -14.19
C LEU A 172 33.77 2.91 -12.73
N TYR A 173 33.86 1.94 -11.83
CA TYR A 173 33.55 2.11 -10.40
C TYR A 173 34.76 1.73 -9.55
N LYS A 174 35.26 2.70 -8.79
CA LYS A 174 36.45 2.57 -7.96
C LYS A 174 36.07 2.61 -6.48
N ARG A 175 36.59 1.61 -5.77
CA ARG A 175 36.59 1.59 -4.30
C ARG A 175 37.32 2.82 -3.77
N ASP A 176 36.83 3.36 -2.66
CA ASP A 176 37.30 4.57 -1.98
C ASP A 176 37.15 5.87 -2.80
N LYS A 177 36.41 5.82 -3.91
CA LYS A 177 36.02 6.99 -4.70
C LYS A 177 34.51 7.03 -4.94
N ASP A 178 33.97 6.01 -5.61
CA ASP A 178 32.55 5.91 -5.97
C ASP A 178 31.73 5.17 -4.89
N TYR A 179 32.39 4.29 -4.13
CA TYR A 179 31.81 3.53 -3.02
C TYR A 179 32.89 3.11 -2.03
N ILE A 180 32.48 2.75 -0.82
CA ILE A 180 33.31 2.10 0.18
C ILE A 180 32.68 0.78 0.61
N VAL A 181 33.48 -0.13 1.15
CA VAL A 181 33.00 -1.38 1.75
C VAL A 181 33.23 -1.31 3.25
N ARG A 182 32.15 -1.42 4.04
CA ARG A 182 32.20 -1.34 5.50
C ARG A 182 31.19 -2.32 6.10
N ASP A 183 31.60 -3.06 7.14
CA ASP A 183 30.73 -4.01 7.86
C ASP A 183 30.05 -5.05 6.95
N GLY A 184 30.73 -5.44 5.86
CA GLY A 184 30.18 -6.37 4.87
C GLY A 184 29.10 -5.75 3.99
N GLU A 185 29.05 -4.43 3.83
CA GLU A 185 28.10 -3.73 2.97
C GLU A 185 28.81 -2.74 2.03
N VAL A 186 28.26 -2.59 0.82
CA VAL A 186 28.70 -1.58 -0.15
C VAL A 186 27.92 -0.29 0.10
N LEU A 187 28.63 0.79 0.43
CA LEU A 187 28.05 2.10 0.70
C LEU A 187 28.45 3.10 -0.37
N ILE A 188 27.47 3.79 -0.96
CA ILE A 188 27.70 4.77 -2.03
C ILE A 188 28.29 6.06 -1.45
N VAL A 189 29.31 6.60 -2.13
CA VAL A 189 29.90 7.89 -1.80
C VAL A 189 29.43 8.93 -2.81
N ASP A 190 28.97 10.07 -2.32
CA ASP A 190 28.65 11.22 -3.17
C ASP A 190 29.93 11.81 -3.77
N GLU A 191 30.03 11.85 -5.10
CA GLU A 191 31.20 12.32 -5.85
C GLU A 191 31.53 13.80 -5.55
N PHE A 192 30.56 14.63 -5.18
CA PHE A 192 30.76 16.05 -4.92
C PHE A 192 31.08 16.34 -3.45
N THR A 193 30.44 15.63 -2.53
CA THR A 193 30.52 15.95 -1.09
C THR A 193 31.38 14.97 -0.28
N GLY A 194 31.73 13.81 -0.84
CA GLY A 194 32.43 12.74 -0.15
C GLY A 194 31.62 12.09 0.98
N ARG A 195 30.31 12.40 1.08
CA ARG A 195 29.43 11.87 2.12
C ARG A 195 28.95 10.47 1.75
N ILE A 196 28.77 9.64 2.78
CA ILE A 196 28.23 8.30 2.65
C ILE A 196 26.69 8.38 2.57
N LEU A 197 26.14 7.92 1.45
CA LEU A 197 24.70 7.89 1.20
C LEU A 197 24.10 6.58 1.70
N HIS A 198 23.65 6.59 2.96
CA HIS A 198 23.06 5.42 3.61
C HIS A 198 21.72 5.04 2.95
N GLY A 199 21.48 3.74 2.79
CA GLY A 199 20.25 3.20 2.22
C GLY A 199 20.08 3.38 0.71
N ARG A 200 21.04 4.01 0.01
CA ARG A 200 21.03 4.08 -1.46
C ARG A 200 21.76 2.89 -2.06
N ARG A 201 21.15 2.30 -3.10
CA ARG A 201 21.76 1.25 -3.92
C ARG A 201 21.83 1.70 -5.38
N TYR A 202 22.73 1.08 -6.14
CA TYR A 202 22.86 1.32 -7.58
C TYR A 202 21.80 0.51 -8.32
N ASN A 203 21.18 1.10 -9.34
CA ASN A 203 20.08 0.47 -10.09
C ASN A 203 20.59 -0.61 -11.08
N GLU A 204 19.64 -1.31 -11.72
CA GLU A 204 19.89 -2.23 -12.84
C GLU A 204 20.88 -3.36 -12.52
N GLY A 205 20.93 -3.81 -11.27
CA GLY A 205 21.81 -4.89 -10.87
C GLY A 205 23.28 -4.51 -10.69
N MET A 206 23.61 -3.22 -10.77
CA MET A 206 24.98 -2.73 -10.59
C MET A 206 25.46 -2.86 -9.16
N HIS A 207 24.57 -2.72 -8.18
CA HIS A 207 24.95 -2.82 -6.77
C HIS A 207 25.40 -4.25 -6.41
N GLN A 208 24.65 -5.24 -6.88
CA GLN A 208 24.97 -6.66 -6.75
C GLN A 208 26.29 -7.01 -7.47
N ALA A 209 26.56 -6.39 -8.63
CA ALA A 209 27.84 -6.57 -9.32
C ALA A 209 29.03 -5.99 -8.53
N ILE A 210 28.84 -4.87 -7.80
CA ILE A 210 29.87 -4.32 -6.89
C ILE A 210 30.06 -5.23 -5.68
N GLU A 211 28.97 -5.71 -5.07
CA GLU A 211 29.02 -6.67 -3.97
C GLU A 211 29.81 -7.91 -4.39
N ALA A 212 29.52 -8.47 -5.57
CA ALA A 212 30.23 -9.62 -6.11
C ALA A 212 31.73 -9.36 -6.38
N LYS A 213 32.08 -8.20 -6.96
CA LYS A 213 33.48 -7.80 -7.19
C LYS A 213 34.28 -7.72 -5.89
N GLU A 214 33.67 -7.19 -4.83
CA GLU A 214 34.32 -6.98 -3.54
C GLU A 214 34.23 -8.21 -2.62
N GLY A 215 33.59 -9.31 -3.07
CA GLY A 215 33.42 -10.53 -2.27
C GLY A 215 32.45 -10.36 -1.10
N VAL A 216 31.51 -9.42 -1.21
CA VAL A 216 30.46 -9.14 -0.24
C VAL A 216 29.25 -10.06 -0.50
N GLU A 217 28.53 -10.42 0.55
CA GLU A 217 27.29 -11.19 0.44
C GLU A 217 26.25 -10.43 -0.38
N ILE A 218 25.79 -11.02 -1.49
CA ILE A 218 24.81 -10.41 -2.37
C ILE A 218 23.43 -10.56 -1.74
N LYS A 219 22.85 -9.43 -1.34
CA LYS A 219 21.49 -9.43 -0.78
C LYS A 219 20.47 -9.59 -1.90
N ALA A 220 19.57 -10.56 -1.75
CA ALA A 220 18.42 -10.69 -2.64
C ALA A 220 17.59 -9.41 -2.60
N GLU A 221 17.40 -8.77 -3.75
CA GLU A 221 16.50 -7.64 -3.87
C GLU A 221 15.13 -8.09 -4.32
N ASN A 222 14.11 -7.52 -3.69
CA ASN A 222 12.80 -7.51 -4.28
C ASN A 222 12.77 -6.39 -5.34
N GLN A 223 12.38 -6.73 -6.56
CA GLN A 223 12.16 -5.75 -7.61
C GLN A 223 10.67 -5.41 -7.70
N THR A 224 10.36 -4.17 -8.03
CA THR A 224 8.99 -3.77 -8.39
C THR A 224 8.64 -4.36 -9.75
N LEU A 225 7.67 -5.26 -9.77
CA LEU A 225 7.18 -5.90 -11.00
C LEU A 225 6.11 -5.05 -11.68
N ALA A 226 5.20 -4.47 -10.88
CA ALA A 226 4.15 -3.61 -11.37
C ALA A 226 3.79 -2.55 -10.33
N THR A 227 3.43 -1.37 -10.80
CA THR A 227 3.03 -0.25 -9.94
C THR A 227 1.97 0.61 -10.58
N ILE A 228 1.01 1.08 -9.79
CA ILE A 228 0.05 2.11 -10.19
C ILE A 228 -0.32 2.96 -8.97
N THR A 229 -0.54 4.25 -9.18
CA THR A 229 -1.08 5.12 -8.15
C THR A 229 -2.60 5.03 -8.14
N LEU A 230 -3.26 5.22 -6.99
CA LEU A 230 -4.73 5.24 -6.95
C LEU A 230 -5.32 6.33 -7.86
N GLN A 231 -4.62 7.47 -8.00
CA GLN A 231 -5.00 8.51 -8.96
C GLN A 231 -5.10 7.97 -10.38
N ASN A 232 -4.05 7.29 -10.85
CA ASN A 232 -4.02 6.77 -12.21
C ASN A 232 -4.98 5.59 -12.39
N TYR A 233 -5.12 4.73 -11.37
CA TYR A 233 -6.06 3.61 -11.42
C TYR A 233 -7.50 4.07 -11.60
N PHE A 234 -8.01 4.97 -10.75
CA PHE A 234 -9.39 5.44 -10.84
C PHE A 234 -9.67 6.29 -12.08
N ARG A 235 -8.64 6.88 -12.70
CA ARG A 235 -8.75 7.58 -13.99
C ARG A 235 -8.95 6.65 -15.19
N LEU A 236 -8.78 5.33 -15.02
CA LEU A 236 -9.08 4.34 -16.06
C LEU A 236 -10.58 4.17 -16.28
N TYR A 237 -11.42 4.56 -15.32
CA TYR A 237 -12.87 4.39 -15.40
C TYR A 237 -13.50 5.41 -16.36
N ASP A 238 -14.37 4.94 -17.26
CA ASP A 238 -15.11 5.82 -18.19
C ASP A 238 -15.97 6.84 -17.44
N LYS A 239 -16.55 6.41 -16.32
CA LYS A 239 -17.28 7.26 -15.38
C LYS A 239 -16.78 7.04 -13.96
N LEU A 240 -16.58 8.12 -13.23
CA LEU A 240 -16.19 8.10 -11.82
C LEU A 240 -17.17 8.96 -11.00
N SER A 241 -17.48 8.51 -9.80
CA SER A 241 -18.25 9.25 -8.81
C SER A 241 -17.84 8.79 -7.41
N GLY A 242 -18.27 9.52 -6.38
CA GLY A 242 -18.00 9.12 -5.01
C GLY A 242 -18.93 9.81 -4.02
N MET A 243 -18.88 9.33 -2.78
CA MET A 243 -19.68 9.85 -1.67
C MET A 243 -18.83 9.92 -0.39
N THR A 244 -19.06 10.97 0.40
CA THR A 244 -18.45 11.19 1.71
C THR A 244 -19.16 12.36 2.40
N GLY A 245 -18.97 12.52 3.71
CA GLY A 245 -19.43 13.67 4.46
C GLY A 245 -18.53 14.91 4.38
N THR A 246 -17.29 14.77 3.87
CA THR A 246 -16.20 15.76 4.07
C THR A 246 -15.48 16.20 2.79
N ALA A 247 -16.10 16.07 1.61
CA ALA A 247 -15.43 16.36 0.33
C ALA A 247 -15.26 17.86 -0.03
N GLU A 248 -16.00 18.77 0.61
CA GLU A 248 -16.07 20.18 0.16
C GLU A 248 -14.72 20.91 0.29
N THR A 249 -13.91 20.57 1.30
CA THR A 249 -12.57 21.14 1.47
C THR A 249 -11.60 20.71 0.37
N GLU A 250 -11.74 19.48 -0.13
CA GLU A 250 -10.87 18.87 -1.14
C GLU A 250 -11.40 19.02 -2.57
N ALA A 251 -12.45 19.84 -2.78
CA ALA A 251 -13.12 19.98 -4.07
C ALA A 251 -12.18 20.39 -5.22
N ALA A 252 -11.20 21.24 -4.93
CA ALA A 252 -10.21 21.66 -5.92
C ALA A 252 -9.33 20.48 -6.38
N GLU A 253 -8.89 19.64 -5.45
CA GLU A 253 -8.06 18.47 -5.75
C GLU A 253 -8.85 17.41 -6.53
N PHE A 254 -10.09 17.13 -6.12
CA PHE A 254 -11.00 16.23 -6.87
C PHE A 254 -11.18 16.68 -8.31
N HIS A 255 -11.41 17.97 -8.54
CA HIS A 255 -11.58 18.49 -9.90
C HIS A 255 -10.27 18.45 -10.69
N GLN A 256 -9.15 18.85 -10.09
CA GLN A 256 -7.87 18.90 -10.78
C GLN A 256 -7.41 17.51 -11.23
N THR A 257 -7.46 16.53 -10.33
CA THR A 257 -6.91 15.18 -10.54
C THR A 257 -7.90 14.26 -11.25
N TYR A 258 -9.17 14.27 -10.83
CA TYR A 258 -10.18 13.29 -11.26
C TYR A 258 -11.30 13.88 -12.12
N LYS A 259 -11.33 15.20 -12.32
CA LYS A 259 -12.43 15.91 -12.99
C LYS A 259 -13.78 15.69 -12.31
N LEU A 260 -13.77 15.44 -11.00
CA LEU A 260 -14.96 15.29 -10.18
C LEU A 260 -15.41 16.65 -9.62
N GLY A 261 -16.70 16.95 -9.72
CA GLY A 261 -17.32 18.06 -9.01
C GLY A 261 -17.84 17.60 -7.65
N VAL A 262 -17.82 18.49 -6.66
CA VAL A 262 -18.39 18.25 -5.32
C VAL A 262 -19.73 18.97 -5.22
N VAL A 263 -20.77 18.23 -4.82
CA VAL A 263 -22.12 18.77 -4.63
C VAL A 263 -22.54 18.53 -3.19
N PRO A 264 -22.64 19.58 -2.35
CA PRO A 264 -23.15 19.42 -0.99
C PRO A 264 -24.65 19.10 -1.03
N ILE A 265 -25.02 17.91 -0.56
CA ILE A 265 -26.41 17.48 -0.47
C ILE A 265 -27.01 17.99 0.85
N PRO A 266 -28.20 18.64 0.84
CA PRO A 266 -28.85 19.06 2.06
C PRO A 266 -29.14 17.88 3.00
N THR A 267 -28.94 18.09 4.31
CA THR A 267 -29.21 17.05 5.31
C THR A 267 -30.71 16.78 5.43
N ASN A 268 -31.09 15.52 5.70
CA ASN A 268 -32.49 15.13 5.89
C ASN A 268 -33.16 15.87 7.07
N LYS A 269 -32.38 16.18 8.12
CA LYS A 269 -32.81 16.98 9.27
C LYS A 269 -31.83 18.14 9.49
N PRO A 270 -32.27 19.28 10.05
CA PRO A 270 -31.37 20.34 10.49
C PRO A 270 -30.32 19.79 11.46
N MET A 271 -29.06 20.15 11.23
CA MET A 271 -27.96 19.74 12.09
C MET A 271 -27.99 20.56 13.39
N VAL A 272 -28.08 19.87 14.53
CA VAL A 272 -28.20 20.48 15.88
C VAL A 272 -27.04 20.10 16.81
N ARG A 273 -25.98 19.49 16.28
CA ARG A 273 -24.78 19.15 17.04
C ARG A 273 -24.08 20.43 17.48
N ALA A 274 -23.76 20.51 18.76
CA ALA A 274 -23.03 21.65 19.32
C ALA A 274 -21.53 21.37 19.26
N ASP A 275 -20.87 21.86 18.21
CA ASP A 275 -19.42 21.77 18.04
C ASP A 275 -18.74 22.84 18.92
N GLN A 276 -17.99 22.40 19.93
CA GLN A 276 -17.29 23.26 20.89
C GLN A 276 -15.91 23.67 20.36
N ALA A 277 -15.37 24.78 20.87
CA ALA A 277 -14.02 25.22 20.55
C ALA A 277 -12.95 24.31 21.16
N ASP A 278 -11.78 24.27 20.52
CA ASP A 278 -10.63 23.48 20.98
C ASP A 278 -10.12 23.94 22.35
N LEU A 279 -9.77 22.97 23.20
CA LEU A 279 -9.08 23.21 24.47
C LEU A 279 -7.59 22.85 24.34
N ILE A 280 -6.73 23.86 24.46
CA ILE A 280 -5.28 23.72 24.26
C ILE A 280 -4.58 23.68 25.62
N TYR A 281 -3.83 22.60 25.87
CA TYR A 281 -3.08 22.39 27.10
C TYR A 281 -1.58 22.50 26.85
N LYS A 282 -0.84 22.95 27.87
CA LYS A 282 0.62 23.10 27.81
C LYS A 282 1.36 21.77 27.68
N THR A 283 0.83 20.71 28.30
CA THR A 283 1.46 19.39 28.30
C THR A 283 0.46 18.32 27.89
N GLU A 284 0.96 17.25 27.27
CA GLU A 284 0.12 16.12 26.87
C GLU A 284 -0.49 15.41 28.08
N GLN A 285 0.25 15.33 29.19
CA GLN A 285 -0.27 14.77 30.44
C GLN A 285 -1.50 15.54 30.95
N ALA A 286 -1.41 16.88 31.05
CA ALA A 286 -2.53 17.70 31.51
C ALA A 286 -3.75 17.58 30.59
N LYS A 287 -3.52 17.46 29.27
CA LYS A 287 -4.59 17.19 28.29
C LYS A 287 -5.29 15.85 28.59
N PHE A 288 -4.53 14.77 28.77
CA PHE A 288 -5.12 13.44 28.98
C PHE A 288 -5.83 13.31 30.32
N GLU A 289 -5.32 13.94 31.38
CA GLU A 289 -5.99 14.02 32.68
C GLU A 289 -7.33 14.76 32.55
N ALA A 290 -7.35 15.93 31.89
CA ALA A 290 -8.58 16.68 31.65
C ALA A 290 -9.59 15.93 30.77
N VAL A 291 -9.12 15.22 29.74
CA VAL A 291 -9.99 14.37 28.89
C VAL A 291 -10.60 13.23 29.71
N ALA A 292 -9.81 12.55 30.55
CA ALA A 292 -10.31 11.46 31.39
C ALA A 292 -11.36 11.94 32.41
N GLU A 293 -11.18 13.14 32.98
CA GLU A 293 -12.14 13.78 33.88
C GLU A 293 -13.46 14.14 33.17
N ASP A 294 -13.42 14.75 31.97
CA ASP A 294 -14.62 15.06 31.19
C ASP A 294 -15.40 13.78 30.81
N ILE A 295 -14.68 12.72 30.42
CA ILE A 295 -15.29 11.41 30.13
C ILE A 295 -15.99 10.86 31.38
N ALA A 296 -15.35 10.91 32.55
CA ALA A 296 -15.92 10.41 33.79
C ALA A 296 -17.20 11.18 34.18
N GLU A 297 -17.19 12.52 34.09
CA GLU A 297 -18.35 13.35 34.38
C GLU A 297 -19.54 13.03 33.46
N ARG A 298 -19.28 12.87 32.15
CA ARG A 298 -20.32 12.51 31.16
C ARG A 298 -20.85 11.11 31.37
N HIS A 299 -19.97 10.16 31.69
CA HIS A 299 -20.33 8.79 31.98
C HIS A 299 -21.25 8.71 33.21
N GLU A 300 -20.93 9.44 34.29
CA GLU A 300 -21.75 9.51 35.51
C GLU A 300 -23.15 10.07 35.21
N LYS A 301 -23.24 11.08 34.34
CA LYS A 301 -24.52 11.63 33.84
C LYS A 301 -25.26 10.69 32.87
N GLY A 302 -24.62 9.61 32.45
CA GLY A 302 -25.15 8.60 31.51
C GLY A 302 -25.09 9.01 30.03
N GLN A 303 -24.37 10.08 29.69
CA GLN A 303 -24.19 10.48 28.29
C GLN A 303 -23.18 9.54 27.61
N PRO A 304 -23.49 8.97 26.42
CA PRO A 304 -22.51 8.19 25.67
C PRO A 304 -21.35 9.07 25.18
N VAL A 305 -20.14 8.53 25.20
CA VAL A 305 -18.92 9.25 24.80
C VAL A 305 -18.10 8.41 23.83
N LEU A 306 -17.77 8.99 22.67
CA LEU A 306 -16.79 8.47 21.73
C LEU A 306 -15.54 9.35 21.78
N VAL A 307 -14.37 8.74 21.97
CA VAL A 307 -13.08 9.44 22.04
C VAL A 307 -12.19 8.99 20.91
N GLY A 308 -11.74 9.93 20.07
CA GLY A 308 -10.78 9.66 19.01
C GLY A 308 -9.33 9.80 19.48
N THR A 309 -8.47 8.85 19.12
CA THR A 309 -7.01 8.99 19.29
C THR A 309 -6.28 8.75 17.97
N THR A 310 -5.03 9.20 17.87
CA THR A 310 -4.22 9.07 16.66
C THR A 310 -3.29 7.84 16.66
N SER A 311 -3.18 7.11 17.77
CA SER A 311 -2.31 5.94 17.88
C SER A 311 -2.79 4.98 18.97
N VAL A 312 -2.49 3.69 18.78
CA VAL A 312 -2.84 2.63 19.73
C VAL A 312 -2.23 2.91 21.11
N GLU A 313 -0.99 3.39 21.15
CA GLU A 313 -0.32 3.76 22.40
C GLU A 313 -1.10 4.81 23.20
N LYS A 314 -1.67 5.83 22.52
CA LYS A 314 -2.48 6.87 23.15
C LYS A 314 -3.83 6.32 23.63
N SER A 315 -4.45 5.42 22.87
CA SER A 315 -5.65 4.71 23.32
C SER A 315 -5.41 3.89 24.58
N GLU A 316 -4.31 3.13 24.63
CA GLU A 316 -3.92 2.35 25.80
C GLU A 316 -3.58 3.24 27.01
N HIS A 317 -2.93 4.39 26.76
CA HIS A 317 -2.66 5.37 27.81
C HIS A 317 -3.94 5.92 28.42
N LEU A 318 -4.89 6.36 27.57
CA LEU A 318 -6.18 6.86 28.02
C LEU A 318 -7.00 5.76 28.74
N SER A 319 -6.99 4.54 28.21
CA SER A 319 -7.66 3.38 28.84
C SER A 319 -7.19 3.18 30.28
N LYS A 320 -5.87 3.25 30.53
CA LYS A 320 -5.31 3.15 31.88
C LYS A 320 -5.80 4.26 32.81
N LEU A 321 -6.01 5.48 32.32
CA LEU A 321 -6.56 6.58 33.11
C LEU A 321 -8.04 6.33 33.44
N LEU A 322 -8.83 5.90 32.46
CA LEU A 322 -10.24 5.57 32.65
C LEU A 322 -10.44 4.40 33.63
N LEU A 323 -9.58 3.37 33.58
CA LEU A 323 -9.58 2.27 34.55
C LEU A 323 -9.32 2.76 35.98
N LYS A 324 -8.40 3.72 36.17
CA LYS A 324 -8.14 4.32 37.49
C LYS A 324 -9.33 5.10 38.03
N LEU A 325 -10.10 5.73 37.14
CA LEU A 325 -11.33 6.46 37.48
C LEU A 325 -12.56 5.54 37.60
N GLY A 326 -12.41 4.23 37.38
CA GLY A 326 -13.50 3.26 37.46
C GLY A 326 -14.52 3.36 36.34
N VAL A 327 -14.17 3.96 35.20
CA VAL A 327 -15.07 4.15 34.04
C VAL A 327 -14.98 2.92 33.13
N PRO A 328 -16.06 2.12 32.97
CA PRO A 328 -16.10 1.03 32.00
C PRO A 328 -16.07 1.59 30.58
N HIS A 329 -15.20 1.03 29.74
CA HIS A 329 -15.03 1.50 28.37
C HIS A 329 -14.54 0.39 27.46
N GLU A 330 -14.73 0.57 26.16
CA GLU A 330 -14.25 -0.31 25.10
C GLU A 330 -13.17 0.40 24.27
N VAL A 331 -12.14 -0.31 23.85
CA VAL A 331 -11.05 0.23 23.03
C VAL A 331 -11.05 -0.44 21.65
N LEU A 332 -11.08 0.38 20.60
CA LEU A 332 -11.10 -0.03 19.21
C LEU A 332 -9.78 0.38 18.55
N ASN A 333 -9.06 -0.61 18.00
CA ASN A 333 -7.71 -0.44 17.48
C ASN A 333 -7.62 -0.69 15.96
N ALA A 334 -8.77 -0.74 15.26
CA ALA A 334 -8.87 -1.02 13.83
C ALA A 334 -8.21 -2.35 13.41
N LYS A 335 -8.26 -3.37 14.28
CA LYS A 335 -7.70 -4.70 14.02
C LYS A 335 -8.75 -5.74 13.66
N HIS A 336 -9.94 -5.64 14.25
CA HIS A 336 -11.00 -6.63 14.06
C HIS A 336 -12.30 -5.93 13.68
N HIS A 337 -12.42 -5.56 12.41
CA HIS A 337 -13.52 -4.73 11.91
C HIS A 337 -14.91 -5.25 12.29
N ASP A 338 -15.18 -6.55 12.14
CA ASP A 338 -16.48 -7.17 12.47
C ASP A 338 -16.85 -7.00 13.95
N ARG A 339 -15.91 -7.30 14.85
CA ARG A 339 -16.14 -7.19 16.31
C ARG A 339 -16.23 -5.73 16.73
N GLU A 340 -15.37 -4.88 16.19
CA GLU A 340 -15.36 -3.45 16.49
C GLU A 340 -16.67 -2.79 16.04
N ALA A 341 -17.22 -3.18 14.89
CA ALA A 341 -18.52 -2.72 14.42
C ALA A 341 -19.65 -3.05 15.39
N LEU A 342 -19.66 -4.25 15.99
CA LEU A 342 -20.65 -4.62 17.02
C LEU A 342 -20.53 -3.77 18.29
N ILE A 343 -19.32 -3.37 18.66
CA ILE A 343 -19.09 -2.46 19.79
C ILE A 343 -19.60 -1.06 19.45
N VAL A 344 -19.26 -0.55 18.26
CA VAL A 344 -19.68 0.77 17.77
C VAL A 344 -21.20 0.87 17.66
N ALA A 345 -21.85 -0.19 17.17
CA ALA A 345 -23.31 -0.31 17.13
C ALA A 345 -23.98 -0.14 18.50
N ARG A 346 -23.26 -0.35 19.61
CA ARG A 346 -23.76 -0.17 20.99
C ARG A 346 -23.23 1.10 21.67
N ALA A 347 -22.34 1.86 21.03
CA ALA A 347 -21.70 3.04 21.60
C ALA A 347 -22.69 4.19 21.89
N GLY A 348 -23.88 4.19 21.27
CA GLY A 348 -24.94 5.17 21.53
C GLY A 348 -25.81 4.86 22.76
N ARG A 349 -25.51 3.80 23.53
CA ARG A 349 -26.28 3.43 24.73
C ARG A 349 -25.90 4.30 25.94
N LYS A 350 -26.85 4.45 26.87
CA LYS A 350 -26.67 5.24 28.09
C LYS A 350 -25.41 4.79 28.85
N GLY A 351 -24.50 5.72 29.11
CA GLY A 351 -23.24 5.49 29.82
C GLY A 351 -22.17 4.74 29.02
N ALA A 352 -22.35 4.45 27.74
CA ALA A 352 -21.31 3.80 26.95
C ALA A 352 -20.12 4.74 26.71
N VAL A 353 -18.90 4.22 26.92
CA VAL A 353 -17.65 4.93 26.62
C VAL A 353 -16.85 4.09 25.63
N THR A 354 -16.46 4.70 24.51
CA THR A 354 -15.74 4.02 23.44
C THR A 354 -14.53 4.85 23.03
N VAL A 355 -13.35 4.24 23.05
CA VAL A 355 -12.09 4.85 22.60
C VAL A 355 -11.75 4.27 21.23
N ALA A 356 -11.72 5.12 20.19
CA ALA A 356 -11.49 4.72 18.81
C ALA A 356 -10.17 5.29 18.27
N THR A 357 -9.26 4.39 17.89
CA THR A 357 -7.97 4.76 17.30
C THR A 357 -8.11 4.98 15.79
N ASN A 358 -7.63 6.11 15.25
CA ASN A 358 -7.57 6.39 13.80
C ASN A 358 -8.84 6.02 13.03
N MET A 359 -10.00 6.54 13.46
CA MET A 359 -11.32 6.25 12.84
C MET A 359 -11.73 4.76 12.91
N ALA A 360 -11.27 4.02 13.92
CA ALA A 360 -11.78 2.68 14.21
C ALA A 360 -13.32 2.70 14.35
N GLY A 361 -13.98 1.72 13.73
CA GLY A 361 -15.45 1.68 13.65
C GLY A 361 -16.06 2.45 12.49
N ARG A 362 -15.25 2.98 11.56
CA ARG A 362 -15.73 3.66 10.34
C ARG A 362 -16.78 2.83 9.60
N GLY A 363 -17.77 3.52 9.05
CA GLY A 363 -18.87 2.94 8.28
C GLY A 363 -19.99 2.37 9.13
N THR A 364 -19.86 2.27 10.46
CA THR A 364 -20.93 1.85 11.37
C THR A 364 -21.56 3.05 12.07
N ASP A 365 -22.86 3.25 11.87
CA ASP A 365 -23.57 4.38 12.48
C ASP A 365 -23.79 4.17 13.99
N ILE A 366 -23.50 5.21 14.77
CA ILE A 366 -23.71 5.25 16.22
C ILE A 366 -25.10 5.81 16.49
N VAL A 367 -26.09 4.94 16.38
CA VAL A 367 -27.49 5.28 16.67
C VAL A 367 -27.70 5.37 18.18
N LEU A 368 -28.36 6.44 18.65
CA LEU A 368 -28.71 6.60 20.06
C LEU A 368 -29.62 5.45 20.53
N GLY A 369 -29.27 4.79 21.63
CA GLY A 369 -29.93 3.57 22.12
C GLY A 369 -29.36 2.26 21.53
N GLY A 370 -28.52 2.35 20.50
CA GLY A 370 -27.91 1.23 19.79
C GLY A 370 -28.51 1.04 18.39
N ASN A 371 -27.68 0.63 17.43
CA ASN A 371 -28.05 0.45 16.03
C ASN A 371 -28.95 -0.80 15.87
N PRO A 372 -30.25 -0.62 15.56
CA PRO A 372 -31.20 -1.73 15.58
C PRO A 372 -30.94 -2.76 14.48
N ASP A 373 -30.48 -2.32 13.30
CA ASP A 373 -30.28 -3.21 12.16
C ASP A 373 -29.11 -4.18 12.40
N ILE A 374 -27.99 -3.66 12.92
CA ILE A 374 -26.82 -4.47 13.23
C ILE A 374 -27.10 -5.41 14.41
N ILE A 375 -27.77 -4.90 15.45
CA ILE A 375 -28.12 -5.71 16.62
C ILE A 375 -29.12 -6.81 16.23
N ALA A 376 -30.07 -6.53 15.35
CA ALA A 376 -31.01 -7.54 14.85
C ALA A 376 -30.29 -8.62 14.04
N ASP A 377 -29.38 -8.25 13.13
CA ASP A 377 -28.61 -9.22 12.35
C ASP A 377 -27.73 -10.10 13.25
N GLU A 378 -27.11 -9.53 14.29
CA GLU A 378 -26.32 -10.29 15.28
C GLU A 378 -27.16 -11.31 16.06
N VAL A 379 -28.40 -10.96 16.43
CA VAL A 379 -29.29 -11.84 17.20
C VAL A 379 -29.93 -12.94 16.34
N LEU A 380 -30.09 -12.68 15.04
CA LEU A 380 -30.74 -13.61 14.10
C LEU A 380 -29.76 -14.62 13.47
N ARG A 381 -28.46 -14.37 13.53
CA ARG A 381 -27.38 -15.32 13.16
C ARG A 381 -27.08 -16.26 14.32
#